data_AF-A0A3M3WBI7-F1
#
_entry.id   AF-A0A3M3WBI7-F1
#
_cell.length_a   1.000
_cell.length_b   1.000
_cell.length_c   1.000
_cell.angle_alpha   90.00
_cell.angle_beta   90.00
_cell.angle_gamma   90.00
#
_symmetry.space_group_name_H-M   'P 1'
#
loop_
_entity.id
_entity.type
_entity.pdbx_description
1 polymer ?
#
loop_
_entity_poly.entity_id
_entity_poly.type
_entity_poly.pdbx_seq_one_letter_code
_entity_poly.pdbx_strand_id
1 'polypeptide(L)'
;MASPRPEQRVADWVQQVQAKNIALREHEHTPLYEIQRWARSAGEALFDNILVFENYPVSEALQQSAPQGLVFGGLHTQEQTHYPLTLVVNLGETLSMRFSYARQHFSEQHMAQLSAHLSQVLQALVRDPQAAIGELALLDDHEQQQIVR
;
A
#
# COMPACT_ATOMS: atom_id res chain seq x y z
N MET A 1 1.36 -8.59 15.10
CA MET A 1 0.86 -7.54 14.17
C MET A 1 -0.65 -7.64 14.07
N ALA A 2 -1.38 -6.69 13.46
CA ALA A 2 -2.83 -6.80 13.25
C ALA A 2 -3.12 -7.77 12.09
N SER A 3 -2.59 -8.99 12.21
CA SER A 3 -2.68 -10.01 11.18
C SER A 3 -4.14 -10.46 11.09
N PRO A 4 -4.75 -10.44 9.89
CA PRO A 4 -6.13 -10.88 9.74
C PRO A 4 -6.26 -12.37 10.09
N ARG A 5 -7.39 -12.75 10.67
CA ARG A 5 -7.79 -14.15 10.85
C ARG A 5 -8.87 -14.51 9.83
N PRO A 6 -8.85 -15.69 9.19
CA PRO A 6 -9.82 -16.04 8.15
C PRO A 6 -11.28 -15.91 8.59
N GLU A 7 -11.59 -16.31 9.83
CA GLU A 7 -12.93 -16.28 10.41
C GLU A 7 -13.39 -14.89 10.87
N GLN A 8 -12.49 -13.91 10.88
CA GLN A 8 -12.79 -12.57 11.35
C GLN A 8 -13.56 -11.77 10.30
N ARG A 9 -14.56 -11.00 10.73
CA ARG A 9 -15.28 -10.09 9.83
C ARG A 9 -14.37 -8.96 9.36
N VAL A 10 -14.55 -8.55 8.12
CA VAL A 10 -13.81 -7.43 7.52
C VAL A 10 -13.88 -6.18 8.40
N ALA A 11 -15.08 -5.78 8.84
CA ALA A 11 -15.27 -4.58 9.67
C ALA A 11 -14.48 -4.64 10.98
N ASP A 12 -14.48 -5.79 11.66
CA ASP A 12 -13.77 -5.96 12.93
C ASP A 12 -12.25 -5.86 12.73
N TRP A 13 -11.74 -6.40 11.62
CA TRP A 13 -10.32 -6.30 11.31
C TRP A 13 -9.90 -4.88 10.93
N VAL A 14 -10.68 -4.18 10.11
CA VAL A 14 -10.40 -2.77 9.77
C VAL A 14 -10.39 -1.90 11.02
N GLN A 15 -11.31 -2.11 11.95
CA GLN A 15 -11.31 -1.40 13.24
C GLN A 15 -10.05 -1.70 14.07
N GLN A 16 -9.57 -2.95 14.08
CA GLN A 16 -8.32 -3.30 14.76
C GLN A 16 -7.10 -2.66 14.12
N VAL A 17 -7.04 -2.63 12.78
CA VAL A 17 -5.97 -1.92 12.06
C VAL A 17 -6.00 -0.43 12.37
N GLN A 18 -7.18 0.20 12.36
CA GLN A 18 -7.34 1.61 12.70
C GLN A 18 -6.89 1.91 14.14
N ALA A 19 -7.37 1.14 15.12
CA ALA A 19 -7.02 1.32 16.52
C ALA A 19 -5.50 1.18 16.73
N LYS A 20 -4.89 0.21 16.06
CA LYS A 20 -3.43 0.02 16.10
C LYS A 20 -2.68 1.18 15.46
N ASN A 21 -3.11 1.66 14.29
CA ASN A 21 -2.47 2.79 13.62
C ASN A 21 -2.55 4.06 14.49
N ILE A 22 -3.66 4.29 15.18
CA ILE A 22 -3.79 5.40 16.13
C ILE A 22 -2.80 5.24 17.30
N ALA A 23 -2.72 4.06 17.91
CA ALA A 23 -1.78 3.81 19.01
C ALA A 23 -0.32 3.98 18.59
N LEU A 24 0.02 3.65 17.33
CA LEU A 24 1.38 3.83 16.80
C LEU A 24 1.76 5.30 16.61
N ARG A 25 0.80 6.22 16.40
CA ARG A 25 1.09 7.66 16.23
C ARG A 25 1.82 8.27 17.40
N GLU A 26 1.59 7.78 18.61
CA GLU A 26 2.29 8.25 19.81
C GLU A 26 3.81 7.98 19.74
N HIS A 27 4.25 7.07 18.87
CA HIS A 27 5.63 6.61 18.75
C HIS A 27 6.30 6.95 17.40
N GLU A 28 5.59 7.61 16.47
CA GLU A 28 6.09 7.97 15.12
C GLU A 28 7.30 8.95 15.12
N HIS A 29 7.59 9.58 16.26
CA HIS A 29 8.70 10.50 16.41
C HIS A 29 10.08 9.82 16.46
N THR A 30 10.13 8.50 16.60
CA THR A 30 11.41 7.76 16.65
C THR A 30 11.88 7.46 15.22
N PRO A 31 13.04 7.99 14.79
CA PRO A 31 13.56 7.72 13.45
C PRO A 31 13.86 6.23 13.25
N LEU A 32 13.61 5.71 12.04
CA LEU A 32 13.80 4.30 11.71
C LEU A 32 15.22 3.79 12.00
N TYR A 33 16.25 4.62 11.76
CA TYR A 33 17.63 4.25 12.02
C TYR A 33 17.92 4.01 13.52
N GLU A 34 17.20 4.67 14.43
CA GLU A 34 17.34 4.43 15.86
C GLU A 34 16.69 3.09 16.25
N ILE A 35 15.55 2.77 15.64
CA ILE A 35 14.87 1.48 15.82
C ILE A 35 15.77 0.34 15.32
N GLN A 36 16.39 0.48 14.13
CA GLN A 36 17.35 -0.48 13.59
C GLN A 36 18.56 -0.67 14.52
N ARG A 37 19.09 0.43 15.05
CA ARG A 37 20.19 0.40 16.02
C ARG A 37 19.81 -0.37 17.29
N TRP A 38 18.61 -0.17 17.83
CA TRP A 38 18.14 -0.89 19.02
C TRP A 38 17.84 -2.37 18.75
N ALA A 39 17.29 -2.69 17.58
CA ALA A 39 16.99 -4.05 17.17
C ALA A 39 18.25 -4.91 16.91
N ARG A 40 19.46 -4.32 16.99
CA ARG A 40 20.75 -4.94 16.63
C ARG A 40 20.80 -5.46 15.19
N SER A 41 19.85 -5.05 14.35
CA SER A 41 19.86 -5.20 12.91
C SER A 41 20.72 -4.09 12.32
N ALA A 42 22.04 -4.26 12.38
CA ALA A 42 23.03 -3.26 11.95
C ALA A 42 23.00 -3.07 10.42
N GLY A 43 21.99 -2.32 9.92
CA GLY A 43 21.83 -2.00 8.50
C GLY A 43 20.98 -2.99 7.70
N GLU A 44 20.45 -4.05 8.33
CA GLU A 44 19.49 -4.94 7.67
C GLU A 44 18.10 -4.30 7.58
N ALA A 45 17.40 -4.62 6.49
CA ALA A 45 16.03 -4.16 6.30
C ALA A 45 15.13 -4.83 7.35
N LEU A 46 14.41 -4.01 8.13
CA LEU A 46 13.42 -4.51 9.10
C LEU A 46 12.14 -5.03 8.42
N PHE A 47 11.96 -4.66 7.15
CA PHE A 47 10.78 -4.94 6.33
C PHE A 47 11.22 -5.26 4.91
N ASP A 48 10.47 -6.10 4.22
CA ASP A 48 10.72 -6.39 2.81
C ASP A 48 10.11 -5.33 1.89
N ASN A 49 9.03 -4.68 2.34
CA ASN A 49 8.22 -3.79 1.52
C ASN A 49 7.79 -2.54 2.29
N ILE A 50 7.54 -1.44 1.57
CA ILE A 50 6.93 -0.23 2.14
C ILE A 50 5.57 0.05 1.50
N LEU A 51 4.60 0.48 2.33
CA LEU A 51 3.36 1.10 1.91
C LEU A 51 3.39 2.59 2.32
N VAL A 52 3.27 3.48 1.35
CA VAL A 52 3.19 4.94 1.57
C VAL A 52 1.78 5.40 1.20
N PHE A 53 1.14 6.15 2.09
CA PHE A 53 -0.13 6.81 1.79
C PHE A 53 0.10 8.33 1.77
N GLU A 54 0.02 8.95 0.58
CA GLU A 54 0.18 10.40 0.46
C GLU A 54 -1.19 11.07 0.64
N ASN A 55 -1.39 11.75 1.78
CA ASN A 55 -2.65 12.41 2.13
C ASN A 55 -2.79 13.84 1.56
N TYR A 56 -1.97 14.25 0.60
CA TYR A 56 -1.93 15.64 0.14
C TYR A 56 -1.87 15.74 -1.38
N PRO A 57 -2.74 16.55 -2.01
CA PRO A 57 -2.56 16.92 -3.41
C PRO A 57 -1.51 18.04 -3.48
N VAL A 58 -0.25 17.70 -3.16
CA VAL A 58 0.88 18.64 -3.32
C VAL A 58 0.93 19.13 -4.78
N SER A 59 0.57 18.25 -5.71
CA SER A 59 0.41 18.53 -7.14
C SER A 59 -0.61 19.62 -7.45
N GLU A 60 -1.82 19.57 -6.86
CA GLU A 60 -2.89 20.53 -7.15
C GLU A 60 -2.59 21.90 -6.52
N ALA A 61 -2.08 21.90 -5.28
CA ALA A 61 -1.69 23.13 -4.59
C ALA A 61 -0.59 23.89 -5.35
N LEU A 62 0.38 23.17 -5.93
CA LEU A 62 1.45 23.76 -6.74
C LEU A 62 0.96 24.24 -8.11
N GLN A 63 0.05 23.50 -8.77
CA GLN A 63 -0.56 23.95 -10.03
C GLN A 63 -1.41 25.21 -9.85
N GLN A 64 -2.18 25.31 -8.76
CA GLN A 64 -3.00 26.49 -8.45
C GLN A 64 -2.14 27.72 -8.08
N SER A 65 -0.90 27.49 -7.64
CA SER A 65 0.05 28.55 -7.27
C SER A 65 0.97 28.98 -8.42
N ALA A 66 0.85 28.37 -9.61
CA ALA A 66 1.69 28.70 -10.76
C ALA A 66 1.33 30.07 -11.36
N PRO A 67 2.31 30.93 -11.69
CA PRO A 67 2.06 32.17 -12.44
C PRO A 67 1.39 31.89 -13.79
N GLN A 68 0.56 32.83 -14.28
CA GLN A 68 -0.09 32.69 -15.59
C GLN A 68 0.96 32.41 -16.69
N GLY A 69 0.85 31.25 -17.34
CA GLY A 69 1.77 30.79 -18.39
C GLY A 69 2.77 29.73 -17.97
N LEU A 70 2.90 29.40 -16.68
CA LEU A 70 3.66 28.24 -16.20
C LEU A 70 2.72 27.07 -15.90
N VAL A 71 2.98 25.92 -16.52
CA VAL A 71 2.36 24.64 -16.16
C VAL A 71 3.43 23.79 -15.49
N PHE A 72 3.22 23.43 -14.23
CA PHE A 72 4.04 22.40 -13.60
C PHE A 72 3.74 21.07 -14.27
N GLY A 73 4.75 20.44 -14.87
CA GLY A 73 4.65 19.04 -15.32
C GLY A 73 4.34 18.12 -14.14
N GLY A 74 3.77 16.94 -14.41
CA GLY A 74 3.42 15.98 -13.35
C GLY A 74 4.59 15.77 -12.38
N LEU A 75 4.35 15.92 -11.08
CA LEU A 75 5.36 15.72 -10.05
C LEU A 75 5.84 14.26 -10.12
N HIS A 76 7.11 14.08 -10.43
CA HIS A 76 7.78 12.79 -10.35
C HIS A 76 8.62 12.77 -9.07
N THR A 77 8.01 12.38 -7.95
CA THR A 77 8.78 12.09 -6.73
C THR A 77 9.49 10.75 -6.93
N GLN A 78 10.78 10.80 -7.27
CA GLN A 78 11.61 9.61 -7.29
C GLN A 78 12.14 9.35 -5.88
N GLU A 79 11.30 8.76 -5.03
CA GLU A 79 11.78 8.20 -3.76
C GLU A 79 12.57 6.92 -4.07
N GLN A 80 13.90 7.03 -4.11
CA GLN A 80 14.75 5.84 -4.10
C GLN A 80 14.69 5.22 -2.71
N THR A 81 13.76 4.28 -2.56
CA THR A 81 13.66 3.42 -1.38
C THR A 81 14.55 2.19 -1.58
N HIS A 82 15.33 1.81 -0.57
CA HIS A 82 16.18 0.60 -0.62
C HIS A 82 15.38 -0.71 -0.50
N TYR A 83 14.05 -0.64 -0.60
CA TYR A 83 13.16 -1.78 -0.42
C TYR A 83 12.79 -2.38 -1.79
N PRO A 84 12.86 -3.71 -1.95
CA PRO A 84 12.54 -4.39 -3.21
C PRO A 84 11.16 -4.06 -3.78
N LEU A 85 10.19 -3.68 -2.93
CA LEU A 85 8.84 -3.30 -3.32
C LEU A 85 8.32 -2.13 -2.47
N THR A 86 7.88 -1.07 -3.15
CA THR A 86 7.20 0.07 -2.53
C THR A 86 5.87 0.32 -3.24
N LEU A 87 4.77 0.30 -2.48
CA LEU A 87 3.44 0.67 -2.94
C LEU A 87 3.12 2.07 -2.43
N VAL A 88 2.91 3.00 -3.35
CA VAL A 88 2.45 4.37 -3.04
C VAL A 88 0.99 4.49 -3.40
N VAL A 89 0.17 4.95 -2.45
CA VAL A 89 -1.28 5.12 -2.59
C VAL A 89 -1.64 6.58 -2.41
N ASN A 90 -2.26 7.15 -3.45
CA ASN A 90 -2.67 8.55 -3.47
C ASN A 90 -4.17 8.64 -3.71
N LEU A 91 -4.84 9.49 -2.94
CA LEU A 91 -6.27 9.74 -3.06
C LEU A 91 -6.49 11.12 -3.69
N GLY A 92 -6.92 11.13 -4.96
CA GLY A 92 -7.47 12.30 -5.65
C GLY A 92 -8.96 12.11 -5.90
N GLU A 93 -9.45 12.42 -7.10
CA GLU A 93 -10.81 12.04 -7.53
C GLU A 93 -11.04 10.52 -7.48
N THR A 94 -9.98 9.74 -7.69
CA THR A 94 -9.97 8.28 -7.57
C THR A 94 -8.76 7.83 -6.77
N LEU A 95 -8.83 6.60 -6.25
CA LEU A 95 -7.69 5.95 -5.59
C LEU A 95 -6.68 5.53 -6.66
N SER A 96 -5.45 6.04 -6.57
CA SER A 96 -4.35 5.63 -7.44
C SER A 96 -3.31 4.85 -6.66
N MET A 97 -2.78 3.79 -7.27
CA MET A 97 -1.80 2.89 -6.66
C MET A 97 -0.62 2.73 -7.62
N ARG A 98 0.58 3.06 -7.14
CA ARG A 98 1.83 2.96 -7.90
C ARG A 98 2.77 1.98 -7.22
N PHE A 99 3.14 0.93 -7.94
CA PHE A 99 4.15 -0.03 -7.50
C PHE A 99 5.52 0.36 -8.07
N SER A 100 6.49 0.57 -7.19
CA SER A 100 7.91 0.67 -7.54
C SER A 100 8.61 -0.58 -7.05
N TYR A 101 9.32 -1.29 -7.92
CA TYR A 101 9.91 -2.58 -7.57
C TYR A 101 11.24 -2.82 -8.25
N ALA A 102 12.09 -3.60 -7.59
CA ALA A 102 13.38 -4.04 -8.11
C ALA A 102 13.19 -5.23 -9.06
N ARG A 103 13.53 -5.05 -10.34
CA ARG A 103 13.38 -6.07 -11.40
C ARG A 103 14.16 -7.36 -11.16
N GLN A 104 15.17 -7.33 -10.30
CA GLN A 104 15.91 -8.53 -9.88
C GLN A 104 15.07 -9.46 -8.96
N HIS A 105 14.03 -8.93 -8.32
CA HIS A 105 13.14 -9.68 -7.42
C HIS A 105 11.76 -9.92 -8.03
N PHE A 106 11.27 -9.01 -8.88
CA PHE A 106 9.92 -9.08 -9.45
C PHE A 106 9.91 -8.92 -10.96
N SER A 107 9.16 -9.79 -11.64
CA SER A 107 8.85 -9.65 -13.07
C SER A 107 7.67 -8.71 -13.27
N GLU A 108 7.58 -8.10 -14.46
CA GLU A 108 6.43 -7.26 -14.83
C GLU A 108 5.11 -8.04 -14.75
N GLN A 109 5.11 -9.32 -15.16
CA GLN A 109 3.95 -10.18 -15.09
C GLN A 109 3.49 -10.42 -13.64
N HIS A 110 4.41 -10.72 -12.72
CA HIS A 110 4.07 -10.90 -11.30
C HIS A 110 3.50 -9.62 -10.69
N MET A 111 4.05 -8.46 -11.07
CA MET A 111 3.56 -7.18 -10.55
C MET A 111 2.18 -6.81 -11.11
N ALA A 112 1.88 -7.16 -12.36
CA ALA A 112 0.54 -7.01 -12.93
C ALA A 112 -0.49 -7.92 -12.24
N GLN A 113 -0.13 -9.17 -11.93
CA GLN A 113 -1.00 -10.07 -11.17
C GLN A 113 -1.23 -9.55 -9.75
N LEU A 114 -0.16 -9.12 -9.07
CA LEU A 114 -0.25 -8.57 -7.71
C LEU A 114 -1.14 -7.33 -7.66
N SER A 115 -1.04 -6.43 -8.64
CA SER A 115 -1.89 -5.23 -8.68
C SER A 115 -3.36 -5.57 -8.95
N ALA A 116 -3.64 -6.56 -9.81
CA ALA A 116 -4.98 -7.06 -10.07
C ALA A 116 -5.60 -7.70 -8.82
N HIS A 117 -4.89 -8.62 -8.17
CA HIS A 117 -5.33 -9.25 -6.93
C HIS A 117 -5.60 -8.22 -5.83
N LEU A 118 -4.70 -7.24 -5.66
CA LEU A 118 -4.90 -6.19 -4.65
C LEU A 118 -6.17 -5.38 -4.93
N SER A 119 -6.40 -5.00 -6.18
CA SER A 119 -7.62 -4.29 -6.59
C SER A 119 -8.87 -5.12 -6.29
N GLN A 120 -8.84 -6.42 -6.61
CA GLN A 120 -9.95 -7.34 -6.37
C GLN A 120 -10.26 -7.47 -4.87
N VAL A 121 -9.23 -7.67 -4.04
CA VAL A 121 -9.39 -7.76 -2.58
C VAL A 121 -9.93 -6.46 -2.00
N LEU A 122 -9.44 -5.30 -2.45
CA LEU A 122 -9.97 -4.00 -2.01
C LEU A 122 -11.45 -3.83 -2.36
N GLN A 123 -11.86 -4.24 -3.55
CA GLN A 123 -13.28 -4.22 -3.96
C GLN A 123 -14.13 -5.19 -3.13
N ALA A 124 -13.61 -6.39 -2.84
CA ALA A 124 -14.30 -7.38 -2.02
C ALA A 124 -14.47 -6.89 -0.57
N LEU A 125 -13.44 -6.26 0.01
CA LEU A 125 -13.48 -5.68 1.36
C LEU A 125 -14.59 -4.62 1.52
N VAL A 126 -14.83 -3.81 0.48
CA VAL A 126 -15.83 -2.73 0.52
C VAL A 126 -17.24 -3.26 0.24
N ARG A 127 -17.38 -4.39 -0.46
CA ARG A 127 -18.67 -4.97 -0.87
C ARG A 127 -19.48 -5.50 0.30
N ASP A 128 -18.85 -6.24 1.20
CA ASP A 128 -19.51 -6.79 2.39
C ASP A 128 -18.58 -6.72 3.63
N PRO A 129 -18.74 -5.68 4.47
CA PRO A 129 -17.97 -5.55 5.70
C PRO A 129 -18.26 -6.63 6.75
N GLN A 130 -19.34 -7.41 6.60
CA GLN A 130 -19.71 -8.49 7.52
C GLN A 130 -19.19 -9.86 7.08
N ALA A 131 -18.73 -10.00 5.83
CA ALA A 131 -18.12 -11.23 5.34
C ALA A 131 -16.86 -11.58 6.14
N ALA A 132 -16.57 -12.88 6.24
CA ALA A 132 -15.33 -13.34 6.84
C ALA A 132 -14.15 -13.07 5.88
N ILE A 133 -12.99 -12.68 6.40
CA ILE A 133 -11.82 -12.36 5.57
C ILE A 133 -11.40 -13.53 4.68
N GLY A 134 -11.54 -14.76 5.18
CA GLY A 134 -11.22 -15.98 4.43
C GLY A 134 -12.16 -16.28 3.26
N GLU A 135 -13.30 -15.59 3.18
CA GLU A 135 -14.27 -15.73 2.09
C GLU A 135 -14.03 -14.74 0.95
N LEU A 136 -13.07 -13.82 1.10
CA LEU A 136 -12.74 -12.84 0.08
C LEU A 136 -12.03 -13.54 -1.10
N ALA A 137 -12.63 -13.46 -2.28
CA ALA A 137 -12.03 -13.96 -3.50
C ALA A 137 -10.76 -13.15 -3.83
N LEU A 138 -9.61 -13.81 -3.80
CA LEU A 138 -8.31 -13.21 -4.10
C LEU A 138 -8.02 -13.17 -5.61
N LEU A 139 -8.58 -14.14 -6.32
CA LEU A 139 -8.49 -14.30 -7.77
C LEU A 139 -9.75 -13.73 -8.41
N ASP A 140 -9.59 -13.11 -9.57
CA ASP A 140 -10.73 -12.82 -10.43
C ASP A 140 -11.30 -14.10 -11.07
N ASP A 141 -12.49 -14.00 -11.68
CA ASP A 141 -13.16 -15.15 -12.29
C ASP A 141 -12.32 -15.79 -13.42
N HIS A 142 -11.42 -15.02 -14.06
CA HIS A 142 -10.59 -15.48 -15.17
C HIS A 142 -9.38 -16.29 -14.67
N GLU A 143 -8.76 -15.88 -13.56
CA GLU A 143 -7.68 -16.61 -12.91
C GLU A 143 -8.18 -17.89 -12.21
N GLN A 144 -9.38 -17.86 -11.62
CA GLN A 144 -10.01 -19.08 -11.09
C GLN A 144 -10.21 -20.15 -12.18
N GLN A 145 -10.57 -19.74 -13.40
CA GLN A 145 -10.74 -20.67 -14.52
C GLN A 145 -9.42 -21.24 -15.06
N GLN A 146 -8.29 -20.55 -14.88
CA GLN A 146 -6.97 -21.06 -15.27
C GLN A 146 -6.39 -22.08 -14.29
N ILE A 147 -6.73 -22.00 -12.99
CA ILE A 147 -6.22 -22.93 -11.96
C ILE A 147 -7.00 -24.24 -11.93
N VAL A 148 -8.25 -24.25 -12.39
CA VAL A 148 -9.10 -25.46 -12.44
C VAL A 148 -8.85 -26.31 -13.71
N ARG A 149 -7.82 -25.98 -14.50
CA ARG A 149 -7.33 -26.76 -15.64
C ARG A 149 -6.00 -27.42 -15.35
#